data_AF-A0A947FXM5-F1
#
_entry.id   AF-A0A947FXM5-F1
#
_cell.length_a   1.000
_cell.length_b   1.000
_cell.length_c   1.000
_cell.angle_alpha   90.00
_cell.angle_beta   90.00
_cell.angle_gamma   90.00
#
_symmetry.space_group_name_H-M   'P 1'
#
loop_
_entity.id
_entity.type
_entity.pdbx_description
1 polymer ?
#
loop_
_entity_poly.entity_id
_entity_poly.type
_entity_poly.pdbx_seq_one_letter_code
_entity_poly.pdbx_strand_id
1 'polypeptide(L)'
;MTTYYEKLKDPRWQRRRLEIMERDGFACFECDDDKSTLHVHHGYYQRGLDPWDYDPDTLWTLCEGCHELVQDYLADFHRLIGGATLSEMQEMFAAAERCLAEIRE
;
A
#
# COMPACT_ATOMS: atom_id res chain seq x y z
N MET A 1 -2.45 8.17 -24.22
CA MET A 1 -2.22 7.17 -23.16
C MET A 1 -2.52 7.86 -21.85
N THR A 2 -3.47 7.35 -21.06
CA THR A 2 -3.83 7.96 -19.77
C THR A 2 -2.75 7.66 -18.74
N THR A 3 -2.23 8.69 -18.08
CA THR A 3 -1.24 8.53 -17.01
C THR A 3 -1.88 7.89 -15.77
N TYR A 4 -1.08 7.27 -14.89
CA TYR A 4 -1.61 6.70 -13.65
C TYR A 4 -2.33 7.76 -12.80
N TYR A 5 -1.76 8.96 -12.71
CA TYR A 5 -2.35 10.09 -11.99
C TYR A 5 -3.72 10.52 -12.57
N GLU A 6 -3.90 10.47 -13.89
CA GLU A 6 -5.20 10.76 -14.51
C GLU A 6 -6.25 9.69 -14.16
N LYS A 7 -5.85 8.41 -14.03
CA LYS A 7 -6.77 7.35 -13.57
C LYS A 7 -7.27 7.58 -12.15
N LEU A 8 -6.49 8.24 -11.30
CA LEU A 8 -6.93 8.65 -9.96
C LEU A 8 -8.03 9.73 -9.99
N LYS A 9 -8.37 10.29 -11.14
CA LYS A 9 -9.53 11.19 -11.28
C LYS A 9 -10.77 10.46 -11.80
N ASP A 10 -10.65 9.20 -12.18
CA ASP A 10 -11.75 8.38 -12.70
C ASP A 10 -12.80 8.11 -11.60
N PRO A 11 -14.11 8.20 -11.91
CA PRO A 11 -15.17 7.91 -10.95
C PRO A 11 -15.08 6.53 -10.29
N ARG A 12 -14.51 5.52 -10.97
CA ARG A 12 -14.28 4.19 -10.40
C ARG A 12 -13.30 4.23 -9.23
N TRP A 13 -12.18 4.96 -9.39
CA TRP A 13 -11.25 5.16 -8.29
C TRP A 13 -11.89 5.99 -7.17
N GLN A 14 -12.60 7.07 -7.51
CA GLN A 14 -13.22 7.92 -6.48
C GLN A 14 -14.23 7.15 -5.62
N ARG A 15 -15.03 6.25 -6.23
CA ARG A 15 -15.90 5.33 -5.47
C ARG A 15 -15.11 4.38 -4.59
N ARG A 16 -14.13 3.66 -5.15
CA ARG A 16 -13.30 2.72 -4.36
C ARG A 16 -12.59 3.44 -3.21
N ARG A 17 -12.06 4.64 -3.45
CA ARG A 17 -11.41 5.46 -2.43
C ARG A 17 -12.36 5.76 -1.26
N LEU A 18 -13.61 6.13 -1.56
CA LEU A 18 -14.62 6.38 -0.52
C LEU A 18 -15.01 5.10 0.21
N GLU A 19 -15.19 3.98 -0.49
CA GLU A 19 -15.48 2.67 0.13
C GLU A 19 -14.41 2.28 1.17
N ILE A 20 -13.12 2.47 0.84
CA ILE A 20 -12.00 2.19 1.74
C ILE A 20 -11.97 3.17 2.92
N MET A 21 -12.18 4.46 2.68
CA MET A 21 -12.23 5.46 3.76
C MET A 21 -13.41 5.25 4.70
N GLU A 22 -14.57 4.83 4.18
CA GLU A 22 -15.74 4.49 4.99
C GLU A 22 -15.49 3.25 5.85
N ARG A 23 -14.84 2.20 5.29
CA ARG A 23 -14.42 1.01 6.05
C ARG A 23 -13.52 1.40 7.23
N ASP A 24 -12.59 2.32 7.00
CA ASP A 24 -11.59 2.75 7.98
C ASP A 24 -12.10 3.91 8.89
N GLY A 25 -13.39 4.26 8.82
CA GLY A 25 -13.99 5.28 9.68
C GLY A 25 -13.48 6.71 9.42
N PHE A 26 -12.96 6.99 8.23
CA PHE A 26 -12.30 8.26 7.88
C PHE A 26 -11.18 8.64 8.86
N ALA A 27 -10.40 7.65 9.30
CA ALA A 27 -9.22 7.84 10.12
C ALA A 27 -8.03 7.08 9.52
N CYS A 28 -6.82 7.50 9.87
CA CYS A 28 -5.60 6.76 9.53
C CYS A 28 -5.63 5.38 10.20
N PHE A 29 -5.47 4.33 9.40
CA PHE A 29 -5.43 2.94 9.87
C PHE A 29 -4.27 2.67 10.85
N GLU A 30 -3.19 3.46 10.78
CA GLU A 30 -1.99 3.23 11.58
C GLU A 30 -1.88 4.07 12.86
N CYS A 31 -2.47 5.27 12.87
CA CYS A 31 -2.31 6.19 14.01
C CYS A 31 -3.61 6.84 14.46
N ASP A 32 -4.75 6.41 13.91
CA ASP A 32 -6.10 6.90 14.21
C ASP A 32 -6.34 8.39 13.92
N ASP A 33 -5.40 9.09 13.27
CA ASP A 33 -5.56 10.51 12.92
C ASP A 33 -6.71 10.71 11.90
N ASP A 34 -7.68 11.52 12.30
CA ASP A 34 -8.87 11.90 11.51
C ASP A 34 -8.88 13.39 11.14
N LYS A 35 -7.77 14.11 11.36
CA LYS A 35 -7.65 15.56 11.12
C LYS A 35 -6.77 15.91 9.92
N SER A 36 -5.68 15.17 9.70
CA SER A 36 -4.79 15.42 8.57
C SER A 36 -5.40 14.98 7.24
N THR A 37 -4.75 15.34 6.12
CA THR A 37 -5.12 14.85 4.81
C THR A 37 -5.00 13.32 4.76
N LEU A 38 -6.08 12.64 4.37
CA LEU A 38 -6.12 11.18 4.21
C LEU A 38 -5.94 10.77 2.74
N HIS A 39 -5.15 9.72 2.55
CA HIS A 39 -4.90 9.06 1.28
C HIS A 39 -5.26 7.58 1.38
N VAL A 40 -5.68 6.98 0.27
CA VAL A 40 -5.76 5.51 0.19
C VAL A 40 -4.44 5.04 -0.43
N HIS A 41 -3.68 4.29 0.36
CA HIS A 41 -2.43 3.67 0.00
C HIS A 41 -2.67 2.34 -0.71
N HIS A 42 -1.99 2.11 -1.83
CA HIS A 42 -1.90 0.79 -2.47
C HIS A 42 -0.73 0.01 -1.86
N GLY A 43 -1.01 -1.10 -1.16
CA GLY A 43 0.02 -1.92 -0.51
C GLY A 43 0.96 -2.63 -1.47
N TYR A 44 0.61 -2.72 -2.75
CA TYR A 44 1.51 -3.14 -3.83
C TYR A 44 1.08 -2.51 -5.15
N TYR A 45 1.98 -2.55 -6.15
CA TYR A 45 1.67 -2.13 -7.52
C TYR A 45 1.90 -3.28 -8.48
N GLN A 46 0.91 -3.58 -9.30
CA GLN A 46 0.99 -4.61 -10.34
C GLN A 46 0.72 -4.02 -11.72
N ARG A 47 1.62 -4.34 -12.67
CA ARG A 47 1.49 -3.87 -14.05
C ARG A 47 0.18 -4.40 -14.66
N GLY A 48 -0.60 -3.49 -15.22
CA GLY A 48 -1.84 -3.79 -15.93
C GLY A 48 -3.11 -3.69 -15.08
N LEU A 49 -2.99 -3.53 -13.75
CA LEU A 49 -4.14 -3.21 -12.90
C LEU A 49 -4.43 -1.71 -12.95
N ASP A 50 -5.72 -1.37 -12.98
CA ASP A 50 -6.17 -0.02 -12.70
C ASP A 50 -6.28 0.22 -11.17
N PRO A 51 -6.27 1.48 -10.70
CA PRO A 51 -6.26 1.78 -9.25
C PRO A 51 -7.42 1.15 -8.44
N TRP A 52 -8.56 0.88 -9.07
CA TRP A 52 -9.75 0.29 -8.43
C TRP A 52 -9.81 -1.25 -8.52
N ASP A 53 -8.88 -1.90 -9.21
CA ASP A 53 -8.90 -3.37 -9.43
C ASP A 53 -8.19 -4.15 -8.32
N TYR A 54 -7.58 -3.47 -7.35
CA TYR A 54 -6.87 -4.10 -6.23
C TYR A 54 -7.84 -4.70 -5.21
N ASP A 55 -7.37 -5.71 -4.49
CA ASP A 55 -8.09 -6.29 -3.35
C ASP A 55 -8.29 -5.21 -2.26
N PRO A 56 -9.51 -4.97 -1.77
CA PRO A 56 -9.77 -4.01 -0.68
C PRO A 56 -8.85 -4.16 0.52
N ASP A 57 -8.47 -5.38 0.91
CA ASP A 57 -7.62 -5.64 2.09
C ASP A 57 -6.17 -5.17 1.89
N THR A 58 -5.82 -4.81 0.66
CA THR A 58 -4.50 -4.27 0.29
C THR A 58 -4.53 -2.76 0.04
N LEU A 59 -5.67 -2.11 0.30
CA LEU A 59 -5.89 -0.66 0.20
C LEU A 59 -6.15 -0.07 1.58
N TRP A 60 -5.30 0.84 2.05
CA TRP A 60 -5.33 1.31 3.45
C TRP A 60 -5.53 2.83 3.50
N THR A 61 -6.44 3.33 4.35
CA THR A 61 -6.55 4.77 4.61
C THR A 61 -5.42 5.21 5.52
N LEU A 62 -4.53 6.08 5.05
CA LEU A 62 -3.40 6.62 5.82
C LEU A 62 -3.44 8.16 5.83
N CYS A 63 -3.06 8.78 6.94
CA CYS A 63 -2.72 10.21 6.93
C CYS A 63 -1.44 10.46 6.11
N GLU A 64 -1.23 11.70 5.67
CA GLU A 64 -0.07 12.08 4.88
C GLU A 64 1.28 11.65 5.50
N GLY A 65 1.43 11.77 6.84
CA GLY A 65 2.64 11.36 7.54
C GLY A 65 2.88 9.84 7.51
N CYS A 66 1.86 9.04 7.83
CA CYS A 66 1.97 7.57 7.73
C CYS A 66 2.14 7.11 6.28
N HIS A 67 1.52 7.81 5.33
CA HIS A 67 1.65 7.53 3.90
C HIS A 67 3.07 7.80 3.39
N GLU A 68 3.75 8.85 3.86
CA GLU A 68 5.17 9.09 3.56
C GLU A 68 6.07 8.03 4.20
N LEU A 69 5.85 7.72 5.48
CA LEU A 69 6.65 6.72 6.20
C LEU A 69 6.63 5.35 5.53
N VAL A 70 5.46 4.86 5.08
CA VAL A 70 5.39 3.56 4.39
C VAL A 70 6.14 3.58 3.05
N GLN A 71 6.10 4.70 2.32
CA GLN A 71 6.89 4.86 1.07
C GLN A 71 8.39 4.81 1.35
N ASP A 72 8.84 5.48 2.43
CA ASP A 72 10.23 5.48 2.85
C ASP A 72 10.71 4.08 3.25
N TYR A 73 9.94 3.34 4.06
CA TYR A 73 10.27 1.97 4.42
C TYR A 73 10.37 1.03 3.21
N LEU A 74 9.44 1.14 2.25
CA LEU A 74 9.48 0.36 1.02
C LEU A 74 10.70 0.72 0.15
N ALA A 75 11.05 2.00 0.06
CA ALA A 75 12.23 2.45 -0.66
C ALA A 75 13.53 1.95 -0.01
N ASP A 76 13.61 1.99 1.31
CA ASP A 76 14.77 1.48 2.06
C ASP A 76 14.87 -0.04 1.99
N PHE A 77 13.75 -0.76 2.05
CA PHE A 77 13.74 -2.20 1.83
C PHE A 77 14.25 -2.55 0.43
N HIS A 78 13.76 -1.88 -0.62
CA HIS A 78 14.28 -2.07 -1.98
C HIS A 78 15.78 -1.77 -2.10
N ARG A 79 16.27 -0.72 -1.42
CA ARG A 79 17.70 -0.39 -1.39
C ARG A 79 18.51 -1.48 -0.70
N LEU A 80 18.04 -2.00 0.43
CA LEU A 80 18.69 -3.06 1.20
C LEU A 80 18.87 -4.33 0.35
N ILE A 81 17.86 -4.71 -0.41
CA ILE A 81 17.87 -5.95 -1.20
C ILE A 81 18.39 -5.77 -2.62
N GLY A 82 18.77 -4.56 -3.03
CA GLY A 82 19.09 -4.23 -4.41
C GLY A 82 20.28 -5.00 -5.01
N GLY A 83 21.15 -5.56 -4.16
CA GLY A 83 22.27 -6.40 -4.57
C GLY A 83 22.04 -7.91 -4.43
N ALA A 84 20.86 -8.34 -3.96
CA ALA A 84 20.59 -9.74 -3.69
C ALA A 84 20.48 -10.56 -4.98
N THR A 85 21.08 -11.74 -4.96
CA THR A 85 20.90 -12.77 -5.99
C THR A 85 19.52 -13.41 -5.88
N LEU A 86 19.11 -14.14 -6.92
CA LEU A 86 17.82 -14.83 -6.93
C LEU A 86 17.70 -15.86 -5.79
N SER A 87 18.78 -16.58 -5.46
CA SER A 87 18.77 -17.55 -4.35
C SER A 87 18.62 -16.86 -3.00
N GLU A 88 19.31 -15.74 -2.78
CA GLU A 88 19.15 -14.94 -1.57
C GLU A 88 17.72 -14.40 -1.46
N MET A 89 17.14 -13.91 -2.57
CA MET A 89 15.74 -13.48 -2.59
C MET A 89 14.76 -14.60 -2.24
N GLN A 90 15.01 -15.84 -2.69
CA GLN A 90 14.18 -16.99 -2.32
C GLN A 90 14.25 -17.31 -0.83
N GLU A 91 15.45 -17.27 -0.24
CA GLU A 91 15.64 -17.48 1.20
C GLU A 91 14.96 -16.37 2.01
N MET A 92 15.11 -15.12 1.58
CA MET A 92 14.47 -13.96 2.20
C MET A 92 12.95 -14.03 2.12
N PHE A 93 12.39 -14.42 0.97
CA PHE A 93 10.95 -14.57 0.80
C PHE A 93 10.40 -15.64 1.75
N ALA A 94 11.05 -16.81 1.82
CA ALA A 94 10.66 -17.87 2.75
C ALA A 94 10.76 -17.41 4.22
N ALA A 95 11.76 -16.59 4.56
CA ALA A 95 11.86 -15.99 5.89
C ALA A 95 10.74 -14.97 6.17
N ALA A 96 10.40 -14.14 5.19
CA ALA A 96 9.32 -13.17 5.29
C ALA A 96 7.95 -13.85 5.47
N GLU A 97 7.67 -14.93 4.74
CA GLU A 97 6.43 -15.70 4.92
C GLU A 97 6.27 -16.23 6.35
N ARG A 98 7.35 -16.74 6.95
CA ARG A 98 7.34 -17.20 8.35
C ARG A 98 7.11 -16.04 9.32
N CYS A 99 7.83 -14.93 9.13
CA CYS A 99 7.70 -13.74 9.97
C CYS A 99 6.29 -13.15 9.91
N LEU A 100 5.69 -13.06 8.71
CA LEU A 100 4.33 -12.55 8.53
C LEU A 100 3.27 -13.46 9.15
N ALA A 101 3.49 -14.78 9.18
CA ALA A 101 2.61 -15.69 9.89
C ALA A 101 2.63 -15.39 11.40
N GLU A 102 3.80 -15.17 11.99
CA GLU A 102 3.93 -14.85 13.43
C GLU A 102 3.37 -13.47 13.80
N ILE A 103 3.45 -12.47 12.93
CA ILE A 103 2.94 -11.11 13.19
C ILE A 103 1.41 -11.04 13.15
N ARG A 104 0.77 -11.92 12.36
CA ARG A 104 -0.68 -11.91 12.12
C ARG A 104 -1.47 -12.86 13.02
N GLU A 105 -0.79 -13.55 13.94
CA GLU A 105 -1.38 -14.33 15.05
C GLU A 105 -1.65 -13.46 16.28
#